data_AF-A0A0E3WY83-F1
#
_entry.id   AF-A0A0E3WY83-F1
#
_cell.length_a   1.000
_cell.length_b   1.000
_cell.length_c   1.000
_cell.angle_alpha   90.00
_cell.angle_beta   90.00
_cell.angle_gamma   90.00
#
_symmetry.space_group_name_H-M   'P 1'
#
loop_
_entity.id
_entity.type
_entity.pdbx_description
1 polymer ?
#
loop_
_entity_poly.entity_id
_entity_poly.type
_entity_poly.pdbx_seq_one_letter_code
_entity_poly.pdbx_strand_id
1 'polypeptide(L)'
;MRIKIALALMSAIFMMYWALMLISYIRYSLITTLNLSFIDFINLMSIISFLGSVLFLVEARKVLPRWYLAVPLSISLFILVIVNFWVIFSGRELLSDHIGIAETLVMLFMALLSPFSALVFLSMNRHPDSMNAYLAVSSVASMLSMLLLFFTLSGLSHALSRGGPTFDAVVAFQAFYWLIVMPVIGICFLVRAITYRNSGIVLNPVTIGST
;
A
#
# COMPACT_ATOMS: atom_id res chain seq x y z
N MET A 1 -2.59 17.43 -13.16
CA MET A 1 -2.93 17.47 -11.71
C MET A 1 -3.57 16.18 -11.18
N ARG A 2 -4.54 15.56 -11.87
CA ARG A 2 -5.29 14.39 -11.36
C ARG A 2 -4.42 13.17 -11.03
N ILE A 3 -3.40 12.86 -11.84
CA ILE A 3 -2.46 11.75 -11.58
C ILE A 3 -1.67 11.94 -10.28
N LYS A 4 -1.28 13.18 -9.93
CA LYS A 4 -0.55 13.46 -8.68
C LYS A 4 -1.39 13.12 -7.47
N ILE A 5 -2.65 13.58 -7.48
CA ILE A 5 -3.61 13.32 -6.42
C ILE A 5 -3.87 11.82 -6.30
N ALA A 6 -4.03 11.12 -7.44
CA ALA A 6 -4.26 9.68 -7.45
C ALA A 6 -3.07 8.89 -6.87
N LEU A 7 -1.82 9.26 -7.20
CA LEU A 7 -0.62 8.64 -6.63
C LEU A 7 -0.48 8.92 -5.13
N ALA A 8 -0.80 10.13 -4.67
CA ALA A 8 -0.80 10.48 -3.25
C ALA A 8 -1.90 9.75 -2.47
N LEU A 9 -3.08 9.54 -3.07
CA LEU A 9 -4.14 8.77 -2.44
C LEU A 9 -3.77 7.28 -2.35
N MET A 10 -3.12 6.72 -3.37
CA MET A 10 -2.66 5.34 -3.35
C MET A 10 -1.59 5.07 -2.28
N SER A 11 -0.78 6.06 -1.90
CA SER A 11 0.22 5.88 -0.84
C SER A 11 -0.38 5.77 0.56
N ALA A 12 -1.66 6.12 0.76
CA ALA A 12 -2.28 6.17 2.08
C ALA A 12 -2.25 4.83 2.81
N ILE A 13 -2.60 3.73 2.13
CA ILE A 13 -2.54 2.38 2.72
C ILE A 13 -1.11 1.93 3.03
N PHE A 14 -0.14 2.34 2.22
CA PHE A 14 1.27 1.99 2.42
C PHE A 14 1.88 2.74 3.61
N MET A 15 1.38 3.93 3.93
CA MET A 15 1.82 4.73 5.07
C MET A 15 1.01 4.46 6.35
N MET A 16 0.06 3.52 6.30
CA MET A 16 -0.90 3.27 7.36
C MET A 16 -0.24 2.98 8.71
N TYR A 17 0.75 2.09 8.76
CA TYR A 17 1.37 1.70 10.03
C TYR A 17 2.10 2.88 10.69
N TRP A 18 2.84 3.67 9.90
CA TRP A 18 3.50 4.89 10.39
C TRP A 18 2.49 5.94 10.85
N ALA A 19 1.40 6.13 10.11
CA ALA A 19 0.32 7.04 10.50
C ALA A 19 -0.32 6.60 11.82
N LEU A 20 -0.55 5.31 12.01
CA LEU A 20 -1.12 4.76 13.24
C LEU A 20 -0.19 4.93 14.45
N MET A 21 1.12 4.70 14.27
CA MET A 21 2.13 4.95 15.31
C MET A 21 2.17 6.42 15.71
N LEU A 22 2.12 7.33 14.73
CA LEU A 22 2.11 8.77 14.96
C LEU A 22 0.84 9.21 15.69
N ILE A 23 -0.34 8.73 15.27
CA ILE A 23 -1.61 9.01 15.94
C ILE A 23 -1.60 8.46 17.38
N SER A 24 -1.05 7.25 17.58
CA SER A 24 -0.95 6.63 18.90
C SER A 24 -0.02 7.40 19.83
N TYR A 25 1.10 7.91 19.30
CA TYR A 25 2.03 8.77 20.03
C TYR A 25 1.40 10.09 20.43
N ILE A 26 0.69 10.76 19.52
CA ILE A 26 -0.04 12.00 19.83
C ILE A 26 -1.12 11.72 20.88
N ARG A 27 -1.87 10.61 20.77
CA ARG A 27 -2.88 10.22 21.75
C ARG A 27 -2.29 10.03 23.15
N TYR A 28 -1.16 9.34 23.23
CA TYR A 28 -0.42 9.15 24.49
C TYR A 28 -0.02 10.51 25.09
N SER A 29 0.43 11.44 24.25
CA SER A 29 0.81 12.79 24.68
C SER A 29 -0.37 13.70 25.05
N LEU A 30 -1.57 13.48 24.50
CA LEU A 30 -2.71 14.41 24.57
C LEU A 30 -3.88 13.90 25.44
N ILE A 31 -3.72 12.75 26.13
CA ILE A 31 -4.73 12.11 27.02
C ILE A 31 -6.14 12.10 26.39
N THR A 32 -6.21 11.80 25.09
CA THR A 32 -7.48 11.89 24.34
C THR A 32 -8.15 10.53 24.18
N THR A 33 -9.45 10.44 24.45
CA THR A 33 -10.27 9.21 24.43
C THR A 33 -10.89 8.93 23.06
N LEU A 34 -10.10 9.00 21.97
CA LEU A 34 -10.55 8.60 20.64
C LEU A 34 -10.39 7.08 20.48
N ASN A 35 -11.50 6.34 20.59
CA ASN A 35 -11.58 4.90 20.37
C ASN A 35 -11.67 4.60 18.88
N LEU A 36 -10.58 4.82 18.14
CA LEU A 36 -10.49 4.41 16.74
C LEU A 36 -9.85 3.02 16.68
N SER A 37 -10.63 2.01 16.26
CA SER A 37 -10.12 0.64 16.19
C SER A 37 -9.11 0.52 15.05
N PHE A 38 -8.11 -0.36 15.22
CA PHE A 38 -7.08 -0.61 14.20
C PHE A 38 -7.68 -1.00 12.85
N ILE A 39 -8.75 -1.80 12.88
CA ILE A 39 -9.45 -2.31 11.70
C ILE A 39 -10.21 -1.20 10.98
N ASP A 40 -10.86 -0.28 11.72
CA ASP A 40 -11.53 0.88 11.12
C ASP A 40 -10.53 1.79 10.40
N PHE A 41 -9.33 1.96 10.97
CA PHE A 41 -8.26 2.72 10.33
C PHE A 41 -7.75 2.06 9.06
N ILE A 42 -7.51 0.74 9.08
CA ILE A 42 -7.14 -0.03 7.88
C ILE A 42 -8.21 0.15 6.80
N ASN A 43 -9.49 0.00 7.17
CA ASN A 43 -10.58 0.09 6.21
C ASN A 43 -10.64 1.49 5.57
N LEU A 44 -10.52 2.55 6.39
CA LEU A 44 -10.47 3.93 5.89
C LEU A 44 -9.32 4.14 4.90
N MET A 45 -8.11 3.71 5.25
CA MET A 45 -6.93 3.85 4.37
C MET A 45 -7.07 3.01 3.09
N SER A 46 -7.70 1.85 3.18
CA SER A 46 -8.02 0.99 2.04
C SER A 46 -9.03 1.66 1.09
N ILE A 47 -10.08 2.29 1.62
CA ILE A 47 -11.07 3.05 0.83
C ILE A 47 -10.40 4.23 0.11
N ILE A 48 -9.59 5.01 0.83
CA ILE A 48 -8.85 6.16 0.27
C ILE A 48 -7.93 5.69 -0.86
N SER A 49 -7.20 4.60 -0.63
CA SER A 49 -6.26 4.06 -1.62
C SER A 49 -6.98 3.43 -2.81
N PHE A 50 -8.13 2.80 -2.59
CA PHE A 50 -8.99 2.26 -3.64
C PHE A 50 -9.47 3.38 -4.57
N LEU A 51 -10.01 4.47 -4.00
CA LEU A 51 -10.41 5.66 -4.76
C LEU A 51 -9.23 6.25 -5.54
N GLY A 52 -8.05 6.33 -4.90
CA GLY A 52 -6.81 6.73 -5.57
C GLY A 52 -6.46 5.85 -6.77
N SER A 53 -6.57 4.53 -6.63
CA SER A 53 -6.27 3.57 -7.69
C SER A 53 -7.24 3.69 -8.87
N VAL A 54 -8.53 3.89 -8.60
CA VAL A 54 -9.56 4.08 -9.63
C VAL A 54 -9.33 5.39 -10.39
N LEU A 55 -9.05 6.48 -9.66
CA LEU A 55 -8.72 7.77 -10.27
C LEU A 55 -7.48 7.67 -11.17
N PHE A 56 -6.46 6.94 -10.72
CA PHE A 56 -5.28 6.69 -11.54
C PHE A 56 -5.61 5.87 -12.77
N LEU A 57 -6.44 4.83 -12.68
CA LEU A 57 -6.82 4.01 -13.83
C LEU A 57 -7.52 4.83 -14.91
N VAL A 58 -8.47 5.67 -14.50
CA VAL A 58 -9.24 6.55 -15.40
C VAL A 58 -8.33 7.50 -16.16
N GLU A 59 -7.30 8.02 -15.51
CA GLU A 59 -6.38 8.99 -16.09
C GLU A 59 -5.24 8.30 -16.87
N ALA A 60 -4.73 7.18 -16.34
CA ALA A 60 -3.70 6.37 -16.97
C ALA A 60 -4.17 5.79 -18.30
N ARG A 61 -5.46 5.42 -18.43
CA ARG A 61 -6.04 4.94 -19.70
C ARG A 61 -5.86 5.94 -20.85
N LYS A 62 -5.82 7.25 -20.56
CA LYS A 62 -5.71 8.30 -21.57
C LYS A 62 -4.28 8.61 -21.98
N VAL A 63 -3.31 8.35 -21.09
CA VAL A 63 -1.94 8.86 -21.20
C VAL A 63 -0.92 7.72 -21.33
N LEU A 64 -1.17 6.56 -20.72
CA LEU A 64 -0.20 5.47 -20.61
C LEU A 64 -0.56 4.26 -21.50
N PRO A 65 0.41 3.72 -22.26
CA PRO A 65 0.18 2.56 -23.13
C PRO A 65 -0.01 1.24 -22.35
N ARG A 66 0.40 1.18 -21.08
CA ARG A 66 0.34 -0.03 -20.23
C ARG A 66 -0.52 0.17 -18.97
N TRP A 67 -1.57 0.98 -19.07
CA TRP A 67 -2.47 1.29 -17.96
C TRP A 67 -3.09 0.04 -17.29
N TYR A 68 -3.28 -1.05 -18.05
CA TYR A 68 -3.86 -2.31 -17.56
C TYR A 68 -3.05 -2.95 -16.44
N LEU A 69 -1.75 -2.64 -16.32
CA LEU A 69 -0.89 -3.16 -15.25
C LEU A 69 -1.25 -2.61 -13.86
N ALA A 70 -2.02 -1.52 -13.78
CA ALA A 70 -2.52 -0.99 -12.51
C ALA A 70 -3.82 -1.67 -12.03
N VAL A 71 -4.47 -2.46 -12.89
CA VAL A 71 -5.74 -3.14 -12.57
C VAL A 71 -5.62 -4.08 -11.37
N PRO A 72 -4.58 -4.93 -11.24
CA PRO A 72 -4.46 -5.86 -10.11
C PRO A 72 -4.47 -5.17 -8.75
N LEU A 73 -3.81 -4.00 -8.64
CA LEU A 73 -3.79 -3.21 -7.41
C LEU A 73 -5.20 -2.74 -7.04
N SER A 74 -5.97 -2.24 -8.02
CA SER A 74 -7.34 -1.77 -7.77
C SER A 74 -8.28 -2.90 -7.34
N ILE A 75 -8.17 -4.08 -7.96
CA ILE A 75 -8.95 -5.27 -7.59
C ILE A 75 -8.58 -5.73 -6.18
N SER A 76 -7.28 -5.79 -5.87
CA SER A 76 -6.79 -6.18 -4.54
C SER A 76 -7.32 -5.26 -3.45
N LEU A 77 -7.30 -3.94 -3.68
CA LEU A 77 -7.83 -2.96 -2.74
C LEU A 77 -9.35 -3.08 -2.57
N PHE A 78 -10.08 -3.32 -3.66
CA PHE A 78 -11.52 -3.53 -3.59
C PHE A 78 -11.88 -4.75 -2.74
N ILE A 79 -11.20 -5.88 -2.97
CA ILE A 79 -11.41 -7.10 -2.19
C ILE A 79 -11.02 -6.85 -0.72
N LEU A 80 -9.91 -6.15 -0.48
CA LEU A 80 -9.46 -5.81 0.87
C LEU A 80 -10.51 -4.99 1.63
N VAL A 81 -11.17 -4.01 0.98
CA VAL A 81 -12.30 -3.28 1.59
C VAL A 81 -13.44 -4.23 1.97
N ILE A 82 -13.85 -5.12 1.06
CA ILE A 82 -14.94 -6.09 1.33
C ILE A 82 -14.59 -7.00 2.51
N VAL A 83 -13.39 -7.55 2.53
CA VAL A 83 -12.94 -8.45 3.59
C VAL A 83 -12.81 -7.70 4.92
N ASN A 84 -12.34 -6.45 4.93
CA ASN A 84 -12.30 -5.64 6.15
C ASN A 84 -13.70 -5.39 6.71
N PHE A 85 -14.68 -5.07 5.85
CA PHE A 85 -16.08 -4.97 6.30
C PHE A 85 -16.58 -6.29 6.88
N TRP A 86 -16.25 -7.43 6.27
CA TRP A 86 -16.60 -8.74 6.83
C TRP A 86 -16.06 -8.92 8.25
N VAL A 87 -14.78 -8.58 8.48
CA VAL A 87 -14.16 -8.70 9.81
C VAL A 87 -14.86 -7.80 10.83
N ILE A 88 -15.15 -6.54 10.45
CA ILE A 88 -15.85 -5.57 11.33
C ILE A 88 -17.24 -6.10 11.71
N PHE A 89 -18.02 -6.59 10.74
CA PHE A 89 -19.36 -7.15 11.01
C PHE A 89 -19.32 -8.45 11.80
N SER A 90 -18.24 -9.22 11.71
CA SER A 90 -18.06 -10.44 12.50
C SER A 90 -17.80 -10.16 13.98
N GLY A 91 -17.50 -8.92 14.38
CA GLY A 91 -17.19 -8.55 15.76
C GLY A 91 -15.94 -9.22 16.34
N ARG A 92 -15.08 -9.78 15.48
CA ARG A 92 -13.81 -10.43 15.87
C ARG A 92 -12.66 -9.42 15.79
N GLU A 93 -11.79 -9.43 16.79
CA GLU A 93 -10.53 -8.69 16.74
C GLU A 93 -9.56 -9.34 15.75
N LEU A 94 -8.86 -8.52 14.96
CA LEU A 94 -7.84 -8.97 14.01
C LEU A 94 -6.66 -9.57 14.78
N LEU A 95 -6.18 -10.77 14.41
CA LEU A 95 -5.13 -11.53 15.11
C LEU A 95 -5.54 -12.05 16.50
N SER A 96 -6.81 -12.42 16.68
CA SER A 96 -7.24 -13.18 17.87
C SER A 96 -6.66 -14.61 17.88
N ASP A 97 -6.72 -15.31 19.01
CA ASP A 97 -6.15 -16.66 19.22
C ASP A 97 -6.53 -17.70 18.14
N HIS A 98 -7.62 -17.46 17.39
CA HIS A 98 -8.04 -18.29 16.27
C HIS A 98 -8.14 -17.47 14.98
N ILE A 99 -7.05 -17.49 14.19
CA ILE A 99 -6.98 -16.86 12.87
C ILE A 99 -8.04 -17.46 11.96
N GLY A 100 -9.04 -16.66 11.62
CA GLY A 100 -10.09 -17.03 10.67
C GLY A 100 -9.65 -16.90 9.21
N ILE A 101 -10.49 -17.40 8.30
CA ILE A 101 -10.31 -17.25 6.85
C ILE A 101 -10.23 -15.77 6.46
N ALA A 102 -11.06 -14.92 7.08
CA ALA A 102 -11.09 -13.48 6.81
C ALA A 102 -9.75 -12.80 7.16
N GLU A 103 -9.16 -13.09 8.32
CA GLU A 103 -7.86 -12.55 8.73
C GLU A 103 -6.73 -13.03 7.80
N THR A 104 -6.80 -14.29 7.37
CA THR A 104 -5.84 -14.85 6.40
C THR A 104 -5.92 -14.13 5.05
N LEU A 105 -7.14 -13.81 4.59
CA LEU A 105 -7.36 -13.00 3.38
C LEU A 105 -6.82 -11.57 3.55
N VAL A 106 -7.03 -10.93 4.70
CA VAL A 106 -6.43 -9.60 4.98
C VAL A 106 -4.92 -9.66 4.91
N MET A 107 -4.28 -10.64 5.56
CA MET A 107 -2.82 -10.81 5.51
C MET A 107 -2.32 -11.03 4.08
N LEU A 108 -3.00 -11.89 3.31
CA LEU A 108 -2.67 -12.20 1.92
C LEU A 108 -2.76 -10.95 1.03
N PHE A 109 -3.88 -10.23 1.05
CA PHE A 109 -4.07 -9.03 0.23
C PHE A 109 -3.20 -7.86 0.67
N MET A 110 -2.89 -7.76 1.98
CA MET A 110 -1.93 -6.78 2.48
C MET A 110 -0.51 -7.07 1.98
N ALA A 111 -0.09 -8.33 1.91
CA ALA A 111 1.19 -8.70 1.32
C ALA A 111 1.20 -8.41 -0.19
N LEU A 112 0.13 -8.75 -0.91
CA LEU A 112 0.02 -8.55 -2.36
C LEU A 112 0.03 -7.08 -2.82
N LEU A 113 -0.19 -6.12 -1.91
CA LEU A 113 -0.05 -4.69 -2.23
C LEU A 113 1.34 -4.34 -2.78
N SER A 114 2.40 -4.96 -2.27
CA SER A 114 3.77 -4.71 -2.73
C SER A 114 4.09 -5.22 -4.15
N PRO A 115 3.74 -6.46 -4.54
CA PRO A 115 3.89 -6.88 -5.93
C PRO A 115 3.00 -6.08 -6.88
N PHE A 116 1.78 -5.73 -6.47
CA PHE A 116 0.89 -4.95 -7.33
C PHE A 116 1.34 -3.49 -7.50
N SER A 117 1.97 -2.89 -6.50
CA SER A 117 2.58 -1.56 -6.67
C SER A 117 3.74 -1.59 -7.67
N ALA A 118 4.54 -2.66 -7.69
CA ALA A 118 5.62 -2.80 -8.67
C ALA A 118 5.09 -2.81 -10.11
N LEU A 119 3.93 -3.44 -10.36
CA LEU A 119 3.24 -3.39 -11.66
C LEU A 119 2.78 -1.97 -12.01
N VAL A 120 2.30 -1.21 -11.03
CA VAL A 120 1.95 0.20 -11.21
C VAL A 120 3.19 1.03 -11.59
N PHE A 121 4.35 0.83 -10.94
CA PHE A 121 5.58 1.49 -11.35
C PHE A 121 6.04 1.08 -12.76
N LEU A 122 5.92 -0.20 -13.09
CA LEU A 122 6.24 -0.74 -14.42
C LEU A 122 5.33 -0.18 -15.52
N SER A 123 4.06 0.05 -15.21
CA SER A 123 3.09 0.67 -16.13
C SER A 123 3.56 2.03 -16.62
N MET A 124 4.36 2.73 -15.81
CA MET A 124 4.79 4.09 -16.10
C MET A 124 6.21 4.18 -16.69
N ASN A 125 6.98 3.07 -16.80
CA ASN A 125 8.43 3.01 -17.07
C ASN A 125 8.93 3.52 -18.43
N ARG A 126 8.09 4.22 -19.20
CA ARG A 126 8.47 4.81 -20.48
C ARG A 126 8.49 6.35 -20.47
N HIS A 127 8.23 6.99 -19.32
CA HIS A 127 8.41 8.44 -19.18
C HIS A 127 9.90 8.78 -18.98
N PRO A 128 10.43 9.87 -19.59
CA PRO A 128 11.87 10.11 -19.74
C PRO A 128 12.62 10.48 -18.46
N ASP A 129 11.95 10.63 -17.32
CA ASP A 129 12.59 10.96 -16.05
C ASP A 129 12.89 9.69 -15.23
N SER A 130 14.12 9.18 -15.34
CA SER A 130 14.85 8.32 -14.38
C SER A 130 14.03 7.36 -13.49
N MET A 131 13.13 6.59 -14.08
CA MET A 131 12.18 5.73 -13.37
C MET A 131 12.72 4.41 -12.81
N ASN A 132 13.96 4.04 -13.15
CA ASN A 132 14.51 2.73 -12.83
C ASN A 132 14.71 2.50 -11.32
N ALA A 133 14.98 3.56 -10.55
CA ALA A 133 15.23 3.45 -9.11
C ALA A 133 13.96 3.02 -8.33
N TYR A 134 12.82 3.68 -8.57
CA TYR A 134 11.56 3.33 -7.91
C TYR A 134 11.05 1.94 -8.31
N LEU A 135 11.26 1.57 -9.57
CA LEU A 135 10.92 0.24 -10.06
C LEU A 135 11.78 -0.83 -9.37
N ALA A 136 13.10 -0.60 -9.24
CA ALA A 136 14.01 -1.50 -8.55
C ALA A 136 13.66 -1.65 -7.06
N VAL A 137 13.39 -0.53 -6.36
CA VAL A 137 12.99 -0.55 -4.95
C VAL A 137 11.67 -1.30 -4.78
N SER A 138 10.68 -1.03 -5.63
CA SER A 138 9.39 -1.71 -5.57
C SER A 138 9.48 -3.19 -5.94
N SER A 139 10.40 -3.59 -6.84
CA SER A 139 10.62 -4.99 -7.18
C SER A 139 11.32 -5.76 -6.07
N VAL A 140 12.32 -5.16 -5.41
CA VAL A 140 12.99 -5.77 -4.25
C VAL A 140 11.99 -5.92 -3.10
N ALA A 141 11.19 -4.87 -2.84
CA ALA A 141 10.11 -4.92 -1.86
C ALA A 141 9.09 -6.03 -2.17
N SER A 142 8.74 -6.21 -3.46
CA SER A 142 7.86 -7.29 -3.91
C SER A 142 8.44 -8.68 -3.68
N MET A 143 9.72 -8.90 -3.96
CA MET A 143 10.37 -10.19 -3.71
C MET A 143 10.38 -10.51 -2.22
N LEU A 144 10.73 -9.51 -1.40
CA LEU A 144 10.74 -9.62 0.05
C LEU A 144 9.33 -9.90 0.60
N SER A 145 8.31 -9.23 0.07
CA SER A 145 6.91 -9.43 0.45
C SER A 145 6.43 -10.84 0.15
N MET A 146 6.71 -11.38 -1.04
CA MET A 146 6.35 -12.76 -1.39
C MET A 146 7.07 -13.78 -0.51
N LEU A 147 8.34 -13.53 -0.19
CA LEU A 147 9.12 -14.37 0.70
C LEU A 147 8.56 -14.36 2.13
N LEU A 148 8.23 -13.19 2.67
CA LEU A 148 7.60 -13.07 3.99
C LEU A 148 6.21 -13.73 4.00
N LEU A 149 5.41 -13.54 2.97
CA LEU A 149 4.10 -14.20 2.83
C LEU A 149 4.23 -15.73 2.83
N PHE A 150 5.23 -16.27 2.13
CA PHE A 150 5.51 -17.70 2.12
C PHE A 150 5.84 -18.21 3.54
N PHE A 151 6.70 -17.50 4.28
CA PHE A 151 7.02 -17.85 5.67
C PHE A 151 5.80 -17.73 6.59
N THR A 152 4.97 -16.69 6.43
CA THR A 152 3.73 -16.50 7.20
C THR A 152 2.76 -17.66 6.95
N LEU A 153 2.51 -18.03 5.69
CA LEU A 153 1.59 -19.11 5.34
C LEU A 153 2.12 -20.50 5.74
N SER A 154 3.44 -20.73 5.60
CA SER A 154 4.09 -21.97 6.03
C SER A 154 4.12 -22.09 7.55
N GLY A 155 4.36 -20.99 8.27
CA GLY A 155 4.26 -20.93 9.72
C GLY A 155 2.84 -21.19 10.20
N LEU A 156 1.86 -20.58 9.54
CA LEU A 156 0.43 -20.77 9.86
C LEU A 156 -0.03 -22.21 9.63
N SER A 157 0.35 -22.84 8.51
CA SER A 157 0.00 -24.24 8.23
C SER A 157 0.61 -25.21 9.23
N HIS A 158 1.86 -24.97 9.64
CA HIS A 158 2.50 -25.74 10.71
C HIS A 158 1.83 -25.54 12.08
N ALA A 159 1.38 -24.32 12.39
CA ALA A 159 0.64 -24.00 13.62
C ALA A 159 -0.66 -24.80 13.70
N LEU A 160 -1.46 -24.74 12.63
CA LEU A 160 -2.73 -25.45 12.49
C LEU A 160 -2.58 -26.97 12.58
N SER A 161 -1.49 -27.52 12.04
CA SER A 161 -1.25 -28.96 12.05
C SER A 161 -0.73 -29.51 13.38
N ARG A 162 -0.03 -28.71 14.20
CA ARG A 162 0.60 -29.18 15.44
C ARG A 162 -0.08 -28.69 16.72
N GLY A 163 -1.10 -27.82 16.62
CA GLY A 163 -1.82 -27.28 17.78
C GLY A 163 -0.93 -26.51 18.77
N GLY A 164 0.24 -26.04 18.32
CA GLY A 164 1.25 -25.40 19.14
C GLY A 164 1.37 -23.89 18.86
N PRO A 165 1.83 -23.09 19.83
CA PRO A 165 1.94 -21.65 19.67
C PRO A 165 3.15 -21.30 18.80
N THR A 166 2.89 -20.96 17.53
CA THR A 166 3.88 -20.37 16.61
C THR A 166 3.49 -18.94 16.22
N PHE A 167 2.78 -18.25 17.12
CA PHE A 167 2.27 -16.91 16.87
C PHE A 167 3.40 -15.88 16.73
N ASP A 168 4.48 -16.03 17.50
CA ASP A 168 5.54 -15.02 17.62
C ASP A 168 6.30 -14.77 16.31
N ALA A 169 6.70 -15.82 15.60
CA ALA A 169 7.46 -15.68 14.36
C ALA A 169 6.60 -15.11 13.21
N VAL A 170 5.35 -15.57 13.08
CA VAL A 170 4.41 -15.11 12.05
C VAL A 170 4.07 -13.64 12.26
N VAL A 171 3.79 -13.24 13.51
CA VAL A 171 3.55 -11.84 13.88
C VAL A 171 4.79 -10.98 13.65
N ALA A 172 5.99 -11.47 13.97
CA ALA A 172 7.24 -10.74 13.74
C ALA A 172 7.49 -10.45 12.26
N PHE A 173 7.31 -11.44 11.38
CA PHE A 173 7.46 -11.25 9.93
C PHE A 173 6.43 -10.26 9.37
N GLN A 174 5.19 -10.35 9.84
CA GLN A 174 4.13 -9.43 9.44
C GLN A 174 4.41 -8.00 9.92
N ALA A 175 4.85 -7.85 11.17
CA ALA A 175 5.21 -6.55 11.74
C ALA A 175 6.37 -5.91 10.97
N PHE A 176 7.40 -6.69 10.61
CA PHE A 176 8.52 -6.20 9.81
C PHE A 176 8.07 -5.69 8.43
N TYR A 177 7.20 -6.43 7.75
CA TYR A 177 6.64 -6.03 6.47
C TYR A 177 5.86 -4.70 6.58
N TRP A 178 5.00 -4.57 7.59
CA TRP A 178 4.20 -3.35 7.80
C TRP A 178 5.03 -2.14 8.24
N LEU A 179 6.09 -2.35 9.01
CA LEU A 179 6.90 -1.25 9.56
C LEU A 179 7.91 -0.71 8.54
N ILE A 180 8.49 -1.57 7.70
CA ILE A 180 9.57 -1.21 6.79
C ILE A 180 9.12 -1.23 5.33
N VAL A 181 8.62 -2.36 4.84
CA VAL A 181 8.43 -2.58 3.40
C VAL A 181 7.28 -1.72 2.85
N MET A 182 6.14 -1.72 3.53
CA MET A 182 4.99 -0.91 3.13
C MET A 182 5.31 0.60 3.07
N PRO A 183 5.87 1.22 4.13
CA PRO A 183 6.20 2.64 4.12
C PRO A 183 7.21 3.03 3.05
N VAL A 184 8.22 2.19 2.77
CA VAL A 184 9.19 2.44 1.68
C VAL A 184 8.47 2.57 0.33
N ILE A 185 7.50 1.70 0.05
CA ILE A 185 6.67 1.79 -1.17
C ILE A 185 5.79 3.04 -1.15
N GLY A 186 5.20 3.37 0.01
CA GLY A 186 4.39 4.57 0.20
C GLY A 186 5.17 5.86 -0.09
N ILE A 187 6.42 5.95 0.38
CA ILE A 187 7.33 7.05 0.09
C ILE A 187 7.64 7.11 -1.41
N CYS A 188 7.87 5.97 -2.06
CA CYS A 188 8.09 5.92 -3.51
C CYS A 188 6.89 6.49 -4.30
N PHE A 189 5.66 6.19 -3.89
CA PHE A 189 4.46 6.81 -4.47
C PHE A 189 4.37 8.32 -4.20
N LEU A 190 4.70 8.75 -2.99
CA LEU A 190 4.65 10.16 -2.59
C LEU A 190 5.69 11.01 -3.34
N VAL A 191 6.94 10.57 -3.35
CA VAL A 191 8.03 11.23 -4.09
C VAL A 191 7.64 11.33 -5.56
N ARG A 192 7.10 10.25 -6.12
CA ARG A 192 6.59 10.26 -7.49
C ARG A 192 5.46 11.27 -7.70
N ALA A 193 4.50 11.37 -6.78
CA ALA A 193 3.40 12.34 -6.88
C ALA A 193 3.92 13.79 -6.92
N ILE A 194 4.98 14.08 -6.16
CA ILE A 194 5.64 15.40 -6.10
C ILE A 194 6.41 15.66 -7.40
N THR A 195 7.31 14.73 -7.77
CA THR A 195 8.21 14.84 -8.93
C THR A 195 7.49 14.73 -10.27
N TYR A 196 6.26 14.17 -10.33
CA TYR A 196 5.49 14.05 -11.56
C TYR A 196 5.37 15.43 -12.24
N ARG A 197 6.12 15.66 -13.31
CA ARG A 197 6.10 16.96 -13.98
C ARG A 197 4.82 17.07 -14.80
N ASN A 198 4.02 18.09 -14.49
CA ASN A 198 2.88 18.44 -15.35
C ASN A 198 3.52 18.92 -16.66
N SER A 199 3.27 18.24 -17.77
CA SER A 199 3.80 18.57 -19.11
C SER A 199 3.35 19.94 -19.65
N GLY A 200 2.70 20.78 -18.84
CA GLY A 200 2.23 22.12 -19.18
C GLY A 200 3.04 23.28 -18.56
N ILE A 201 4.14 23.03 -17.84
CA ILE A 201 5.07 24.10 -17.45
C ILE A 201 6.42 23.82 -18.09
N VAL A 202 6.43 24.00 -19.40
CA VAL A 202 7.61 24.49 -20.10
C VAL A 202 7.72 25.95 -19.62
N LEU A 203 8.60 26.21 -18.65
CA LEU A 203 9.17 27.56 -18.59
C LEU A 203 9.85 27.73 -19.94
N ASN A 204 9.22 28.51 -20.83
CA ASN A 204 9.91 29.06 -21.97
C ASN A 204 11.21 29.67 -21.42
N PRO A 205 12.40 29.24 -21.87
CA PRO A 205 13.57 30.07 -21.67
C PRO A 205 13.22 31.38 -22.36
N VAL A 206 13.01 32.44 -21.58
CA VAL A 206 12.88 33.79 -22.10
C VAL A 206 14.12 34.00 -22.95
N THR A 207 13.89 34.07 -24.27
CA THR A 207 14.83 34.56 -25.27
C THR A 207 15.22 35.97 -24.85
N ILE A 208 16.28 36.09 -24.07
CA ILE A 208 17.00 37.35 -23.94
C ILE A 208 17.84 37.44 -25.21
N GLY A 209 17.22 37.98 -26.26
CA GLY A 209 17.98 38.66 -27.29
C GLY A 209 18.61 39.88 -26.63
N SER A 210 19.92 39.83 -26.41
CA SER A 210 20.73 41.03 -26.24
C SER A 210 21.37 41.31 -27.60
N THR A 211 20.81 42.33 -28.25
CA THR A 211 21.41 43.31 -29.18
C THR A 211 22.88 43.12 -29.54
#